data_AF-A0A699Q016-F1
#
_entry.id   AF-A0A699Q016-F1
#
_cell.length_a   1.000
_cell.length_b   1.000
_cell.length_c   1.000
_cell.angle_alpha   90.00
_cell.angle_beta   90.00
_cell.angle_gamma   90.00
#
_symmetry.space_group_name_H-M   'P 1'
#
loop_
_entity.id
_entity.type
_entity.pdbx_description
1 polymer ?
#
loop_
_entity_poly.entity_id
_entity_poly.type
_entity_poly.pdbx_seq_one_letter_code
_entity_poly.pdbx_strand_id
1 'polypeptide(L)'
;MAPKRARTTRANPKPTRTTTATKPITQEAINNLIAQRVIEALAEYETQRNNVVNRNTSHTTGTGPRIVCPTREFTYKDYLNCGPLKFNGTEGVIGLTRWFKRTESVSSISICTSENQVKFTFCTIIGSALTWWNSHMRAVSQEVAYAMPWKTLRKMMTAKYCPRGEVKKLEVEL
;
A
#
# COMPACT_ATOMS: atom_id res chain seq x y z
N MET A 1 5.15 80.33 55.53
CA MET A 1 5.86 79.07 55.82
C MET A 1 5.00 77.93 55.27
N ALA A 2 5.40 77.34 54.16
CA ALA A 2 4.70 76.24 53.46
C ALA A 2 5.76 75.41 52.70
N PRO A 3 5.60 74.08 52.52
CA PRO A 3 6.73 73.20 52.25
C PRO A 3 7.06 73.08 50.75
N LYS A 4 8.36 72.98 50.46
CA LYS A 4 8.94 72.73 49.13
C LYS A 4 8.52 71.33 48.63
N ARG A 5 7.90 71.28 47.45
CA ARG A 5 7.56 70.03 46.75
C ARG A 5 8.83 69.43 46.12
N ALA A 6 9.26 68.26 46.59
CA ALA A 6 10.36 67.51 46.00
C ALA A 6 9.96 66.95 44.62
N ARG A 7 10.80 67.18 43.61
CA ARG A 7 10.61 66.71 42.23
C ARG A 7 11.33 65.37 42.07
N THR A 8 10.59 64.27 42.12
CA THR A 8 11.11 62.92 41.86
C THR A 8 11.28 62.73 40.34
N THR A 9 12.52 62.68 39.87
CA THR A 9 12.86 62.34 38.48
C THR A 9 12.94 60.82 38.37
N ARG A 10 11.95 60.20 37.72
CA ARG A 10 11.95 58.76 37.41
C ARG A 10 12.88 58.53 36.22
N ALA A 11 14.04 57.93 36.46
CA ALA A 11 14.91 57.44 35.40
C ALA A 11 14.21 56.29 34.66
N ASN A 12 14.00 56.45 33.35
CA ASN A 12 13.56 55.36 32.49
C ASN A 12 14.75 54.41 32.26
N PRO A 13 14.61 53.09 32.47
CA PRO A 13 15.65 52.14 32.09
C PRO A 13 15.73 52.05 30.56
N LYS A 14 16.95 52.24 30.06
CA LYS A 14 17.37 52.04 28.68
C LYS A 14 17.04 50.60 28.23
N PRO A 15 16.46 50.36 27.04
CA PRO A 15 16.22 49.01 26.59
C PRO A 15 17.56 48.36 26.23
N THR A 16 17.97 47.37 27.03
CA THR A 16 19.10 46.50 26.74
C THR A 16 18.73 45.64 25.53
N ARG A 17 19.36 45.91 24.38
CA ARG A 17 19.21 45.10 23.17
C ARG A 17 20.01 43.81 23.34
N THR A 18 19.41 42.79 23.95
CA THR A 18 19.93 41.43 23.91
C THR A 18 19.86 40.93 22.48
N THR A 19 21.00 40.93 21.79
CA THR A 19 21.12 40.33 20.46
C THR A 19 21.29 38.83 20.65
N THR A 20 20.17 38.09 20.67
CA THR A 20 20.20 36.63 20.58
C THR A 20 20.68 36.28 19.17
N ALA A 21 21.90 35.78 19.06
CA ALA A 21 22.41 35.21 17.81
C ALA A 21 21.61 33.95 17.48
N THR A 22 20.64 34.09 16.57
CA THR A 22 19.89 32.97 16.00
C THR A 22 20.89 32.10 15.23
N LYS A 23 21.27 30.96 15.80
CA LYS A 23 21.97 29.90 15.06
C LYS A 23 21.14 29.60 13.81
N PRO A 24 21.73 29.60 12.60
CA PRO A 24 20.99 29.19 11.41
C PRO A 24 20.55 27.75 11.65
N ILE A 25 19.23 27.52 11.65
CA ILE A 25 18.68 26.17 11.69
C ILE A 25 19.25 25.47 10.45
N THR A 26 20.12 24.49 10.68
CA THR A 26 20.78 23.75 9.60
C THR A 26 19.76 22.85 8.91
N GLN A 27 19.95 22.61 7.62
CA GLN A 27 19.08 21.71 6.84
C GLN A 27 18.97 20.32 7.49
N GLU A 28 20.03 19.89 8.15
CA GLU A 28 20.11 18.63 8.89
C GLU A 28 19.17 18.61 10.11
N ALA A 29 19.06 19.72 10.83
CA ALA A 29 18.11 19.86 11.94
C ALA A 29 16.65 19.80 11.46
N ILE A 30 16.37 20.35 10.27
CA ILE A 30 15.04 20.28 9.64
C ILE A 30 14.73 18.84 9.23
N ASN A 31 15.67 18.16 8.57
CA ASN A 31 15.50 16.78 8.14
C ASN A 31 15.30 15.83 9.32
N ASN A 32 16.04 16.02 10.42
CA ASN A 32 15.89 15.25 11.65
C ASN A 32 14.54 15.50 12.31
N LEU A 33 14.06 16.74 12.33
CA LEU A 33 12.73 17.06 12.83
C LEU A 33 11.63 16.40 11.99
N ILE A 34 11.77 16.40 10.66
CA ILE A 34 10.83 15.72 9.77
C ILE A 34 10.85 14.20 10.02
N ALA A 35 12.03 13.59 10.08
CA ALA A 35 12.17 12.16 10.34
C ALA A 35 11.54 11.79 11.70
N GLN A 36 11.79 12.60 12.74
CA GLN A 36 11.22 12.38 14.06
C GLN A 36 9.69 12.50 14.06
N ARG A 37 9.13 13.52 13.39
CA ARG A 37 7.67 13.67 13.26
C ARG A 37 7.02 12.55 12.48
N VAL A 38 7.69 12.01 11.46
CA VAL A 38 7.21 10.86 10.70
C VAL A 38 7.24 9.60 11.57
N ILE A 39 8.29 9.39 12.37
CA ILE A 39 8.37 8.25 13.30
C ILE A 39 7.29 8.35 14.38
N GLU A 40 7.09 9.53 14.97
CA GLU A 40 6.02 9.79 15.96
C GLU A 40 4.64 9.51 15.35
N ALA A 41 4.36 10.02 14.15
CA ALA A 41 3.08 9.80 13.47
C ALA A 41 2.83 8.32 13.13
N LEU A 42 3.88 7.57 12.75
CA LEU A 42 3.79 6.13 12.51
C LEU A 42 3.52 5.36 13.82
N ALA A 43 4.20 5.71 14.91
CA ALA A 43 3.98 5.09 16.21
C ALA A 43 2.59 5.38 16.80
N GLU A 44 2.08 6.60 16.62
CA GLU A 44 0.72 6.97 17.00
C GLU A 44 -0.32 6.20 16.18
N TYR A 45 -0.10 6.05 14.87
CA TYR A 45 -0.94 5.25 13.99
C TYR A 45 -0.98 3.77 14.40
N GLU A 46 0.16 3.17 14.74
CA GLU A 46 0.24 1.79 15.23
C GLU A 46 -0.42 1.61 16.61
N THR A 47 -0.28 2.58 17.50
CA THR A 47 -0.90 2.54 18.83
C THR A 47 -2.43 2.68 18.74
N GLN A 48 -2.93 3.57 17.88
CA GLN A 48 -4.36 3.69 17.58
C GLN A 48 -4.91 2.42 16.93
N ARG A 49 -4.14 1.80 16.03
CA ARG A 49 -4.48 0.50 15.42
C ARG A 49 -4.65 -0.60 16.47
N ASN A 50 -3.74 -0.70 17.44
CA ASN A 50 -3.74 -1.79 18.43
C ASN A 50 -4.84 -1.62 19.50
N ASN A 51 -5.19 -0.39 19.89
CA ASN A 51 -6.25 -0.12 20.86
C ASN A 51 -7.66 -0.50 20.35
N VAL A 52 -7.88 -0.51 19.03
CA VAL A 52 -9.16 -0.90 18.41
C VAL A 52 -9.38 -2.42 18.42
N VAL A 53 -8.32 -3.22 18.52
CA VAL A 53 -8.41 -4.69 18.48
C VAL A 53 -9.07 -5.28 19.74
N ASN A 54 -9.02 -4.59 20.87
CA ASN A 54 -9.46 -5.13 22.17
C ASN A 54 -10.93 -4.88 22.55
N ARG A 55 -11.79 -4.49 21.60
CA ARG A 55 -13.20 -4.22 21.91
C ARG A 55 -14.12 -4.69 20.79
N ASN A 56 -14.28 -6.00 20.62
CA ASN A 56 -15.36 -6.55 19.80
C ASN A 56 -16.00 -7.77 20.45
N THR A 57 -16.90 -7.50 21.40
CA THR A 57 -18.12 -8.29 21.57
C THR A 57 -19.30 -7.32 21.57
N SER A 58 -20.21 -7.53 20.61
CA SER A 58 -21.62 -7.07 20.56
C SER A 58 -21.98 -6.14 19.39
N HIS A 59 -22.92 -6.65 18.60
CA HIS A 59 -23.65 -6.00 17.51
C HIS A 59 -24.32 -4.69 17.95
N THR A 60 -24.35 -3.66 17.09
CA THR A 60 -25.59 -3.06 16.55
C THR A 60 -25.30 -1.90 15.58
N THR A 61 -26.22 -1.75 14.64
CA THR A 61 -26.39 -0.70 13.63
C THR A 61 -26.39 0.73 14.21
N GLY A 62 -25.68 1.66 13.59
CA GLY A 62 -25.79 3.09 13.90
C GLY A 62 -24.94 3.96 12.97
N THR A 63 -25.61 4.84 12.23
CA THR A 63 -25.06 5.85 11.32
C THR A 63 -24.05 6.76 12.03
N GLY A 64 -22.80 6.81 11.54
CA GLY A 64 -21.71 7.64 12.10
C GLY A 64 -20.47 7.68 11.18
N PRO A 65 -19.55 8.65 11.36
CA PRO A 65 -18.56 9.08 10.37
C PRO A 65 -17.67 7.93 9.90
N ARG A 66 -17.43 7.89 8.57
CA ARG A 66 -16.64 6.87 7.84
C ARG A 66 -15.69 6.11 8.75
N ILE A 67 -16.15 4.92 9.16
CA ILE A 67 -15.32 3.88 9.74
C ILE A 67 -14.23 3.61 8.68
N VAL A 68 -13.03 4.13 8.91
CA VAL A 68 -11.85 3.64 8.20
C VAL A 68 -11.71 2.22 8.68
N CYS A 69 -12.13 1.28 7.83
CA CYS A 69 -12.07 -0.14 8.12
C CYS A 69 -10.66 -0.48 8.61
N PRO A 70 -10.53 -1.34 9.64
CA PRO A 70 -9.24 -1.88 10.04
C PRO A 70 -8.54 -2.43 8.80
N THR A 71 -7.21 -2.38 8.78
CA THR A 71 -6.37 -3.09 7.82
C THR A 71 -6.59 -4.60 7.99
N ARG A 72 -7.76 -5.06 7.55
CA ARG A 72 -8.13 -6.46 7.48
C ARG A 72 -7.19 -7.05 6.46
N GLU A 73 -6.32 -7.95 6.91
CA GLU A 73 -5.49 -8.73 6.01
C GLU A 73 -6.40 -9.35 4.95
N PHE A 74 -6.07 -9.09 3.69
CA PHE A 74 -6.91 -9.56 2.59
C PHE A 74 -6.90 -11.08 2.55
N THR A 75 -8.05 -11.66 2.88
CA THR A 75 -8.16 -13.11 3.01
C THR A 75 -8.45 -13.78 1.67
N TYR A 76 -8.20 -15.09 1.57
CA TYR A 76 -8.63 -15.87 0.40
C TYR A 76 -10.15 -15.77 0.15
N LYS A 77 -10.97 -15.65 1.20
CA LYS A 77 -12.42 -15.43 1.07
C LYS A 77 -12.74 -14.10 0.40
N ASP A 78 -12.01 -13.04 0.75
CA ASP A 78 -12.17 -11.73 0.12
C ASP A 78 -11.76 -11.77 -1.35
N TYR A 79 -10.71 -12.51 -1.67
CA TYR A 79 -10.30 -12.76 -3.05
C TYR A 79 -11.40 -13.42 -3.89
N LEU A 80 -12.03 -14.47 -3.35
CA LEU A 80 -13.15 -15.13 -4.03
C LEU A 80 -14.36 -14.21 -4.19
N ASN A 81 -14.66 -13.39 -3.18
CA ASN A 81 -15.75 -12.41 -3.24
C ASN A 81 -15.53 -11.34 -4.32
N CYS A 82 -14.28 -11.03 -4.67
CA CYS A 82 -13.97 -10.14 -5.79
C CYS A 82 -14.29 -10.76 -7.16
N GLY A 83 -14.78 -12.00 -7.24
CA GLY A 83 -15.13 -12.67 -8.48
C GLY A 83 -13.94 -12.76 -9.42
N PRO A 84 -12.88 -13.51 -9.05
CA PRO A 84 -11.70 -13.61 -9.89
C PRO A 84 -12.02 -14.38 -11.16
N LEU A 85 -11.44 -13.96 -12.28
CA LEU A 85 -11.64 -14.66 -13.55
C LEU A 85 -10.76 -15.91 -13.59
N LYS A 86 -11.31 -17.02 -14.07
CA LYS A 86 -10.54 -18.25 -14.27
C LYS A 86 -9.89 -18.26 -15.65
N PHE A 87 -8.76 -18.94 -15.78
CA PHE A 87 -8.05 -19.11 -17.05
C PHE A 87 -7.73 -20.58 -17.31
N ASN A 88 -8.24 -21.13 -18.41
CA ASN A 88 -8.09 -22.53 -18.78
C ASN A 88 -6.84 -22.81 -19.64
N GLY A 89 -6.28 -21.78 -20.29
CA GLY A 89 -5.15 -21.90 -21.20
C GLY A 89 -5.53 -22.14 -22.66
N THR A 90 -6.83 -22.14 -22.98
CA THR A 90 -7.35 -22.39 -24.34
C THR A 90 -7.94 -21.14 -24.98
N GLU A 91 -8.09 -20.06 -24.23
CA GLU A 91 -8.76 -18.82 -24.63
C GLU A 91 -7.84 -17.86 -25.41
N GLY A 92 -6.60 -18.27 -25.69
CA GLY A 92 -5.59 -17.52 -26.46
C GLY A 92 -5.20 -16.18 -25.83
N VAL A 93 -4.59 -15.32 -26.65
CA VAL A 93 -4.11 -13.98 -26.23
C VAL A 93 -5.24 -13.14 -25.61
N ILE A 94 -6.46 -13.23 -26.16
CA ILE A 94 -7.62 -12.45 -25.70
C ILE A 94 -8.03 -12.87 -24.28
N GLY A 95 -8.17 -14.17 -24.05
CA GLY A 95 -8.51 -14.68 -22.71
C GLY A 95 -7.42 -14.43 -21.69
N LEU A 96 -6.15 -14.60 -22.08
CA LEU A 96 -5.02 -14.30 -21.20
C LEU A 96 -4.99 -12.80 -20.82
N THR A 97 -5.21 -11.92 -21.79
CA THR A 97 -5.25 -10.47 -21.55
C THR A 97 -6.39 -10.08 -20.60
N ARG A 98 -7.58 -10.66 -20.80
CA ARG A 98 -8.74 -10.43 -19.92
C ARG A 98 -8.46 -10.89 -18.50
N TRP A 99 -7.81 -12.05 -18.37
CA TRP A 99 -7.42 -12.61 -17.09
C TRP A 99 -6.41 -11.71 -16.35
N PHE A 100 -5.34 -11.25 -17.01
CA PHE A 100 -4.40 -10.31 -16.41
C PHE A 100 -5.08 -9.04 -15.89
N LYS A 101 -5.92 -8.41 -16.73
CA LYS A 101 -6.65 -7.20 -16.36
C LYS A 101 -7.54 -7.43 -15.13
N ARG A 102 -8.23 -8.57 -15.06
CA ARG A 102 -9.07 -8.90 -13.91
C ARG A 102 -8.23 -9.11 -12.65
N THR A 103 -7.15 -9.88 -12.73
CA THR A 103 -6.27 -10.14 -11.58
C THR A 103 -5.65 -8.84 -11.03
N GLU A 104 -5.23 -7.93 -11.90
CA GLU A 104 -4.69 -6.62 -11.51
C GLU A 104 -5.74 -5.74 -10.86
N SER A 105 -6.97 -5.73 -11.41
CA SER A 105 -8.10 -5.01 -10.82
C SER A 105 -8.45 -5.55 -9.43
N VAL A 106 -8.53 -6.89 -9.28
CA VAL A 106 -8.77 -7.52 -7.97
C VAL A 106 -7.65 -7.15 -7.01
N SER A 107 -6.38 -7.22 -7.44
CA SER A 107 -5.21 -6.87 -6.61
C SER A 107 -5.22 -5.40 -6.15
N SER A 108 -5.68 -4.49 -7.03
CA SER A 108 -5.76 -3.05 -6.73
C SER A 108 -6.87 -2.71 -5.72
N ILE A 109 -8.02 -3.41 -5.81
CA ILE A 109 -9.16 -3.20 -4.91
C ILE A 109 -8.92 -3.87 -3.55
N SER A 110 -8.20 -4.99 -3.55
CA SER A 110 -8.03 -5.87 -2.39
C SER A 110 -6.99 -5.43 -1.35
N ILE A 111 -6.13 -4.46 -1.65
CA ILE A 111 -4.93 -4.18 -0.84
C ILE A 111 -4.08 -5.48 -0.69
N CYS A 112 -4.16 -6.39 -1.66
CA CYS A 112 -3.40 -7.63 -1.64
C CYS A 112 -1.90 -7.28 -1.71
N THR A 113 -1.13 -7.81 -0.76
CA THR A 113 0.33 -7.68 -0.80
C THR A 113 0.87 -8.39 -2.05
N SER A 114 1.95 -7.86 -2.62
CA SER A 114 2.63 -8.47 -3.76
C SER A 114 3.03 -9.93 -3.51
N GLU A 115 3.29 -10.29 -2.25
CA GLU A 115 3.62 -11.65 -1.82
C GLU A 115 2.45 -12.64 -1.97
N ASN A 116 1.22 -12.20 -1.76
CA ASN A 116 0.04 -13.06 -1.85
C ASN A 116 -0.61 -13.03 -3.23
N GLN A 117 -0.23 -12.06 -4.07
CA GLN A 117 -0.77 -11.90 -5.41
C GLN A 117 -0.62 -13.18 -6.25
N VAL A 118 0.58 -13.75 -6.34
CA VAL A 118 0.81 -14.98 -7.12
C VAL A 118 0.08 -16.18 -6.51
N LYS A 119 0.09 -16.31 -5.17
CA LYS A 119 -0.59 -17.39 -4.43
C LYS A 119 -2.09 -17.41 -4.73
N PHE A 120 -2.77 -16.26 -4.63
CA PHE A 120 -4.21 -16.17 -4.92
C PHE A 120 -4.53 -16.28 -6.41
N THR A 121 -3.68 -15.71 -7.25
CA THR A 121 -3.87 -15.78 -8.71
C THR A 121 -3.84 -17.21 -9.21
N PHE A 122 -2.96 -18.05 -8.64
CA PHE A 122 -2.87 -19.45 -9.03
C PHE A 122 -4.17 -20.23 -8.79
N CYS A 123 -4.96 -19.90 -7.76
CA CYS A 123 -6.26 -20.54 -7.51
C CYS A 123 -7.27 -20.33 -8.64
N THR A 124 -6.99 -19.44 -9.59
CA THR A 124 -7.83 -19.14 -10.75
C THR A 124 -7.36 -19.82 -12.03
N ILE A 125 -6.18 -20.43 -12.00
CA ILE A 125 -5.62 -21.17 -13.13
C ILE A 125 -6.24 -22.57 -13.11
N ILE A 126 -6.86 -22.97 -14.21
CA ILE A 126 -7.58 -24.24 -14.35
C ILE A 126 -7.14 -24.99 -15.61
N GLY A 127 -7.57 -26.25 -15.73
CA GLY A 127 -7.34 -27.13 -16.89
C GLY A 127 -5.90 -27.12 -17.41
N SER A 128 -5.69 -26.81 -18.69
CA SER A 128 -4.37 -26.93 -19.33
C SER A 128 -3.32 -26.00 -18.71
N ALA A 129 -3.74 -24.82 -18.25
CA ALA A 129 -2.87 -23.87 -17.57
C ALA A 129 -2.45 -24.34 -16.18
N LEU A 130 -3.34 -25.05 -15.47
CA LEU A 130 -3.02 -25.65 -14.18
C LEU A 130 -1.99 -26.76 -14.32
N THR A 131 -2.12 -27.61 -15.34
CA THR A 131 -1.14 -28.68 -15.65
C THR A 131 0.24 -28.10 -15.93
N TRP A 132 0.31 -27.03 -16.72
CA TRP A 132 1.57 -26.34 -17.00
C TRP A 132 2.19 -25.74 -15.73
N TRP A 133 1.41 -25.06 -14.90
CA TRP A 133 1.91 -24.47 -13.66
C TRP A 133 2.40 -25.53 -12.66
N ASN A 134 1.68 -26.63 -12.50
CA ASN A 134 2.11 -27.72 -11.61
C ASN A 134 3.47 -28.29 -12.06
N SER A 135 3.70 -28.37 -13.37
CA SER A 135 5.00 -28.77 -13.92
C SER A 135 6.09 -27.75 -13.60
N HIS A 136 5.79 -26.45 -13.66
CA HIS A 136 6.71 -25.39 -13.24
C HIS A 136 7.05 -25.49 -11.75
N MET A 137 6.06 -25.63 -10.86
CA MET A 137 6.31 -25.78 -9.42
C MET A 137 7.18 -26.99 -9.09
N ARG A 138 7.02 -28.11 -9.81
CA ARG A 138 7.91 -29.28 -9.64
C ARG A 138 9.36 -28.98 -10.04
N ALA A 139 9.57 -28.08 -11.00
CA ALA A 139 10.90 -27.72 -11.48
C ALA A 139 11.61 -26.71 -10.58
N VAL A 140 10.89 -25.74 -10.01
CA VAL A 140 11.49 -24.63 -9.24
C VAL A 140 11.26 -24.70 -7.73
N SER A 141 10.41 -25.62 -7.25
CA SER A 141 9.83 -25.67 -5.90
C SER A 141 8.68 -24.68 -5.66
N GLN A 142 7.79 -25.02 -4.71
CA GLN A 142 6.62 -24.20 -4.37
C GLN A 142 7.02 -22.85 -3.76
N GLU A 143 8.05 -22.84 -2.92
CA GLU A 143 8.55 -21.62 -2.25
C GLU A 143 9.05 -20.61 -3.28
N VAL A 144 9.87 -21.06 -4.23
CA VAL A 144 10.40 -20.20 -5.30
C VAL A 144 9.29 -19.77 -6.25
N ALA A 145 8.36 -20.67 -6.60
CA ALA A 145 7.24 -20.34 -7.47
C ALA A 145 6.34 -19.26 -6.87
N TYR A 146 6.03 -19.34 -5.57
CA TYR A 146 5.17 -18.35 -4.89
C TYR A 146 5.89 -17.05 -4.53
N ALA A 147 7.21 -17.08 -4.33
CA ALA A 147 8.02 -15.88 -4.13
C ALA A 147 8.24 -15.08 -5.43
N MET A 148 7.86 -15.63 -6.60
CA MET A 148 8.10 -14.94 -7.87
C MET A 148 7.29 -13.64 -7.98
N PRO A 149 7.86 -12.56 -8.55
CA PRO A 149 7.09 -11.36 -8.81
C PRO A 149 5.97 -11.60 -9.85
N TRP A 150 4.81 -10.97 -9.67
CA TRP A 150 3.71 -11.00 -10.64
C TRP A 150 4.15 -10.66 -12.08
N LYS A 151 5.08 -9.71 -12.23
CA LYS A 151 5.67 -9.35 -13.53
C LYS A 151 6.35 -10.53 -14.22
N THR A 152 7.01 -11.40 -13.46
CA THR A 152 7.68 -12.60 -13.98
C THR A 152 6.65 -13.64 -14.39
N LEU A 153 5.61 -13.86 -13.57
CA LEU A 153 4.51 -14.75 -13.92
C LEU A 153 3.83 -14.33 -15.23
N ARG A 154 3.54 -13.04 -15.39
CA ARG A 154 2.95 -12.52 -16.64
C ARG A 154 3.80 -12.84 -17.87
N LYS A 155 5.11 -12.60 -17.80
CA LYS A 155 6.03 -12.91 -18.91
C LYS A 155 6.00 -14.40 -19.27
N MET A 156 6.01 -15.27 -18.28
CA MET A 156 5.96 -16.72 -18.51
C MET A 156 4.64 -17.17 -19.13
N MET A 157 3.51 -16.66 -18.61
CA MET A 157 2.19 -16.95 -19.14
C MET A 157 2.04 -16.44 -20.58
N THR A 158 2.53 -15.24 -20.90
CA THR A 158 2.56 -14.71 -22.26
C THR A 158 3.44 -15.57 -23.18
N ALA A 159 4.63 -15.96 -22.75
CA ALA A 159 5.50 -16.83 -23.55
C ALA A 159 4.85 -18.19 -23.86
N LYS A 160 4.06 -18.72 -22.92
CA LYS A 160 3.40 -20.02 -23.06
C LYS A 160 2.12 -19.97 -23.91
N TYR A 161 1.30 -18.94 -23.73
CA TYR A 161 -0.08 -18.86 -24.26
C TYR A 161 -0.28 -17.79 -25.35
N CYS A 162 0.72 -16.97 -25.66
CA CYS A 162 0.71 -16.04 -26.79
C CYS A 162 1.77 -16.45 -27.82
N PRO A 163 1.53 -17.49 -28.63
CA PRO A 163 2.45 -17.86 -29.69
C PRO A 163 2.62 -16.68 -30.66
N ARG A 164 3.86 -16.45 -31.12
CA ARG A 164 4.23 -15.28 -31.94
C ARG A 164 3.42 -15.13 -33.23
N GLY A 165 2.83 -16.23 -33.73
CA GLY A 165 1.94 -16.24 -34.89
C GLY A 165 0.57 -15.61 -34.64
N GLU A 166 0.02 -15.74 -33.42
CA GLU A 166 -1.28 -15.15 -33.07
C GLU A 166 -1.20 -13.63 -32.88
N VAL A 167 -0.08 -13.13 -32.33
CA VAL A 167 0.14 -11.70 -32.17
C VAL A 167 0.17 -10.99 -33.53
N LYS A 168 0.88 -11.56 -34.50
CA LYS A 168 0.92 -11.03 -35.88
C LYS A 168 -0.44 -11.05 -36.57
N LYS A 169 -1.28 -12.05 -36.28
CA LYS A 169 -2.63 -12.13 -36.85
C LYS A 169 -3.54 -11.03 -36.31
N LEU A 170 -3.44 -10.73 -35.02
CA LEU A 170 -4.15 -9.61 -34.39
C LEU A 170 -3.66 -8.23 -34.86
N GLU A 171 -2.38 -8.09 -35.23
CA GLU A 171 -1.82 -6.85 -35.82
C GLU A 171 -2.26 -6.60 -37.27
N VAL A 172 -2.65 -7.65 -38.00
CA VAL A 172 -3.10 -7.55 -39.41
C VAL A 172 -4.62 -7.37 -39.51
N GLU A 173 -5.38 -7.80 -38.50
CA GLU A 173 -6.85 -7.66 -38.43
C GLU A 173 -7.31 -6.35 -37.75
N LEU A 174 -6.38 -5.54 -37.21
CA LEU A 174 -6.63 -4.20 -36.64
C LEU A 174 -6.33 -3.09 -37.66
#